data_AF-A0A8T2PCQ5-F1
#
_entry.id   AF-A0A8T2PCQ5-F1
#
_cell.length_a   1.000
_cell.length_b   1.000
_cell.length_c   1.000
_cell.angle_alpha   90.00
_cell.angle_beta   90.00
_cell.angle_gamma   90.00
#
_symmetry.space_group_name_H-M   'P 1'
#
loop_
_entity.id
_entity.type
_entity.pdbx_description
1 polymer ?
#
loop_
_entity_poly.entity_id
_entity_poly.type
_entity_poly.pdbx_seq_one_letter_code
_entity_poly.pdbx_strand_id
1 'polypeptide(L)'
;MESGCSDAVRDEEEVLWEKVESNRNILSRYINPNKLTPYLRQCKVIDEQDEDEVLNSHMLVSKVNRAGRLLDILHTKGQRGYVVFLESLEFYYPDLYKLMTGKEPTRRFSTIVVEEGHEGLTQFLMNEVIKLQQQAKDKDVQRVAILGKHRTLEDEHKKLRLANQELLAFQERYNKMKEERNNCNDELMKVKDDNYNLAMRYAQLSEEKNMAVMRSRDLQLEIDQLKHNLNKVEEECKMERKQSLKLKNDIENRPRREQIFELERENEMLKMKVQELQSIIQPGKQVLPDSEKAILDILEHDRQEALEDRQELVNRLYNLHEEVRQAEELRDKVGCSSIEPSGFTNAVRSAGPWEPSTGCEK
;
A
#
# COMPACT_ATOMS: atom_id res chain seq x y z
N MET A 1 -108.84 33.25 -3.54
CA MET A 1 -108.05 33.80 -4.65
C MET A 1 -106.62 33.29 -4.50
N GLU A 2 -106.34 32.23 -5.26
CA GLU A 2 -105.06 31.71 -5.81
C GLU A 2 -103.76 31.49 -5.00
N SER A 3 -103.64 31.82 -3.70
CA SER A 3 -102.36 31.60 -2.99
C SER A 3 -102.15 30.19 -2.39
N GLY A 4 -103.17 29.34 -2.35
CA GLY A 4 -103.10 28.02 -1.67
C GLY A 4 -102.71 26.83 -2.56
N CYS A 5 -102.74 26.98 -3.89
CA CYS A 5 -102.43 25.89 -4.82
C CYS A 5 -100.94 25.83 -5.20
N SER A 6 -100.20 26.93 -5.03
CA SER A 6 -98.77 27.01 -5.36
C SER A 6 -97.87 26.41 -4.28
N ASP A 7 -98.25 26.47 -3.01
CA ASP A 7 -97.45 25.89 -1.91
C ASP A 7 -97.51 24.37 -1.89
N ALA A 8 -98.67 23.76 -2.17
CA ALA A 8 -98.80 22.30 -2.24
C ALA A 8 -97.95 21.67 -3.36
N VAL A 9 -97.80 22.35 -4.50
CA VAL A 9 -96.97 21.87 -5.63
C VAL A 9 -95.48 21.99 -5.32
N ARG A 10 -95.07 23.02 -4.56
CA ARG A 10 -93.68 23.17 -4.09
C ARG A 10 -93.31 22.11 -3.06
N ASP A 11 -94.22 21.80 -2.14
CA ASP A 11 -94.01 20.74 -1.14
C ASP A 11 -93.85 19.36 -1.80
N GLU A 12 -94.63 19.05 -2.86
CA GLU A 12 -94.48 17.80 -3.61
C GLU A 12 -93.15 17.71 -4.37
N GLU A 13 -92.68 18.82 -4.95
CA GLU A 13 -91.42 18.90 -5.68
C GLU A 13 -90.19 18.72 -4.77
N GLU A 14 -90.23 19.30 -3.57
CA GLU A 14 -89.17 19.20 -2.57
C GLU A 14 -89.02 17.75 -2.05
N VAL A 15 -90.13 17.03 -1.87
CA VAL A 15 -90.16 15.61 -1.48
C VAL A 15 -89.55 14.70 -2.55
N LEU A 16 -89.69 15.03 -3.84
CA LEU A 16 -89.10 14.24 -4.94
C LEU A 16 -87.57 14.33 -4.94
N TRP A 17 -87.04 15.54 -4.76
CA TRP A 17 -85.59 15.79 -4.74
C TRP A 17 -84.91 15.36 -3.44
N GLU A 18 -85.62 15.34 -2.30
CA GLU A 18 -85.10 14.86 -1.02
C GLU A 18 -84.53 13.42 -1.11
N LYS A 19 -85.16 12.55 -1.91
CA LYS A 19 -84.67 11.19 -2.16
C LYS A 19 -83.35 11.17 -2.95
N VAL A 20 -83.20 12.09 -3.89
CA VAL A 20 -81.98 12.24 -4.70
C VAL A 20 -80.86 12.77 -3.82
N GLU A 21 -81.17 13.75 -3.00
CA GLU A 21 -80.22 14.37 -2.07
C GLU A 21 -79.75 13.37 -1.00
N SER A 22 -80.67 12.57 -0.45
CA SER A 22 -80.35 11.48 0.49
C SER A 22 -79.37 10.44 -0.07
N ASN A 23 -79.38 10.22 -1.39
CA ASN A 23 -78.49 9.29 -2.09
C ASN A 23 -77.36 9.98 -2.88
N ARG A 24 -77.17 11.29 -2.69
CA ARG A 24 -76.30 12.12 -3.53
C ARG A 24 -74.86 11.62 -3.62
N ASN A 25 -74.30 11.14 -2.52
CA ASN A 25 -72.93 10.62 -2.51
C ASN A 25 -72.78 9.39 -3.43
N ILE A 26 -73.73 8.46 -3.35
CA ILE A 26 -73.75 7.26 -4.19
C ILE A 26 -73.91 7.67 -5.65
N LEU A 27 -74.91 8.50 -5.95
CA LEU A 27 -75.17 8.99 -7.30
C LEU A 27 -73.95 9.68 -7.89
N SER A 28 -73.36 10.63 -7.18
CA SER A 28 -72.19 11.40 -7.64
C SER A 28 -70.96 10.51 -7.89
N ARG A 29 -70.79 9.41 -7.13
CA ARG A 29 -69.66 8.50 -7.30
C ARG A 29 -69.77 7.64 -8.55
N TYR A 30 -70.96 7.12 -8.83
CA TYR A 30 -71.17 6.13 -9.89
C TYR A 30 -71.57 6.76 -11.23
N ILE A 31 -72.37 7.83 -11.23
CA ILE A 31 -72.82 8.51 -12.45
C ILE A 31 -71.63 9.07 -13.22
N ASN A 32 -71.63 8.85 -14.54
CA ASN A 32 -70.74 9.52 -15.48
C ASN A 32 -71.54 10.58 -16.23
N PRO A 33 -71.29 11.88 -15.99
CA PRO A 33 -72.03 12.96 -16.64
C PRO A 33 -72.03 12.87 -18.17
N ASN A 34 -70.92 12.46 -18.80
CA ASN A 34 -70.82 12.30 -20.26
C ASN A 34 -71.81 11.27 -20.84
N LYS A 35 -72.31 10.34 -20.02
CA LYS A 35 -73.38 9.42 -20.44
C LYS A 35 -74.76 10.05 -20.35
N LEU A 36 -75.02 10.89 -19.34
CA LEU A 36 -76.36 11.42 -19.07
C LEU A 36 -76.63 12.72 -19.85
N THR A 37 -75.66 13.62 -19.97
CA THR A 37 -75.86 14.95 -20.59
C THR A 37 -76.45 14.90 -22.00
N PRO A 38 -76.11 13.95 -22.90
CA PRO A 38 -76.71 13.91 -24.23
C PRO A 38 -78.21 13.63 -24.20
N TYR A 39 -78.66 12.72 -23.31
CA TYR A 39 -80.09 12.41 -23.14
C TYR A 39 -80.84 13.59 -22.51
N LEU A 40 -80.25 14.19 -21.47
CA LEU A 40 -80.83 15.35 -20.78
C LEU A 40 -80.99 16.56 -21.72
N ARG A 41 -80.02 16.78 -22.61
CA ARG A 41 -80.06 17.81 -23.66
C ARG A 41 -81.12 17.50 -24.72
N GLN A 42 -81.20 16.24 -25.16
CA GLN A 42 -82.21 15.81 -26.14
C GLN A 42 -83.65 15.98 -25.60
N CYS A 43 -83.84 15.81 -24.29
CA CYS A 43 -85.11 16.08 -23.61
C CYS A 43 -85.34 17.56 -23.26
N LYS A 44 -84.47 18.48 -23.71
CA LYS A 44 -84.55 19.93 -23.48
C LYS A 44 -84.67 20.33 -22.00
N VAL A 45 -84.02 19.58 -21.11
CA VAL A 45 -83.94 19.89 -19.67
C VAL A 45 -82.68 20.69 -19.35
N ILE A 46 -81.59 20.39 -20.03
CA ILE A 46 -80.34 21.15 -19.98
C ILE A 46 -80.01 21.64 -21.39
N ASP A 47 -79.28 22.74 -21.49
CA ASP A 47 -78.80 23.26 -22.78
C ASP A 47 -77.32 22.88 -23.03
N GLU A 48 -76.77 23.38 -24.14
CA GLU A 48 -75.37 23.13 -24.52
C GLU A 48 -74.39 23.79 -23.54
N GLN A 49 -74.77 24.90 -22.92
CA GLN A 49 -73.94 25.61 -21.94
C GLN A 49 -73.88 24.82 -20.62
N ASP A 50 -75.02 24.32 -20.14
CA ASP A 50 -75.10 23.42 -18.98
C ASP A 50 -74.26 22.15 -19.21
N GLU A 51 -74.30 21.56 -20.42
CA GLU A 51 -73.50 20.39 -20.77
C GLU A 51 -71.99 20.70 -20.78
N ASP A 52 -71.57 21.80 -21.41
CA ASP A 52 -70.17 22.22 -21.45
C ASP A 52 -69.62 22.54 -20.05
N GLU A 53 -70.43 23.21 -19.21
CA GLU A 53 -70.07 23.51 -17.83
C GLU A 53 -69.78 22.23 -17.04
N VAL A 54 -70.59 21.19 -17.22
CA VAL A 54 -70.42 19.92 -16.49
C VAL A 54 -69.24 19.10 -17.04
N LEU A 55 -69.03 19.08 -18.35
CA LEU A 55 -68.04 18.19 -18.98
C LEU A 55 -66.64 18.80 -19.07
N ASN A 56 -66.55 20.09 -19.36
CA ASN A 56 -65.32 20.75 -19.76
C ASN A 56 -64.83 21.82 -18.76
N SER A 57 -65.60 22.12 -17.71
CA SER A 57 -65.13 23.05 -16.67
C SER A 57 -63.88 22.54 -15.95
N HIS A 58 -62.85 23.38 -15.97
CA HIS A 58 -61.57 23.17 -15.27
C HIS A 58 -61.72 23.24 -13.74
N MET A 59 -62.82 23.83 -13.24
CA MET A 59 -63.14 23.85 -11.80
C MET A 59 -63.61 22.49 -11.29
N LEU A 60 -64.10 21.61 -12.17
CA LEU A 60 -64.61 20.30 -11.82
C LEU A 60 -63.56 19.22 -12.14
N VAL A 61 -62.55 19.12 -11.26
CA VAL A 61 -61.39 18.23 -11.45
C VAL A 61 -61.77 16.75 -11.40
N SER A 62 -62.66 16.36 -10.48
CA SER A 62 -63.05 14.96 -10.28
C SER A 62 -64.35 14.63 -11.00
N LYS A 63 -64.51 13.37 -11.42
CA LYS A 63 -65.78 12.84 -11.96
C LYS A 63 -66.94 13.04 -10.96
N VAL A 64 -66.66 12.91 -9.67
CA VAL A 64 -67.65 13.07 -8.60
C VAL A 64 -68.14 14.51 -8.51
N ASN A 65 -67.24 15.49 -8.63
CA ASN A 65 -67.60 16.90 -8.62
C ASN A 65 -68.46 17.26 -9.83
N ARG A 66 -68.13 16.70 -11.01
CA ARG A 66 -68.94 16.88 -12.23
C ARG A 66 -70.34 16.31 -12.10
N ALA A 67 -70.47 15.11 -11.52
CA ALA A 67 -71.76 14.50 -11.26
C ALA A 67 -72.56 15.28 -10.21
N GLY A 68 -71.92 15.76 -9.15
CA GLY A 68 -72.54 16.65 -8.17
C GLY A 68 -73.07 17.94 -8.81
N ARG A 69 -72.27 18.59 -9.67
CA ARG A 69 -72.69 19.79 -10.39
C ARG A 69 -73.87 19.53 -11.32
N LEU A 70 -73.87 18.40 -12.02
CA LEU A 70 -75.01 18.00 -12.87
C LEU A 70 -76.30 17.85 -12.05
N LEU A 71 -76.22 17.26 -10.86
CA LEU A 71 -77.38 17.14 -9.95
C LEU A 71 -77.87 18.52 -9.49
N ASP A 72 -76.97 19.46 -9.19
CA ASP A 72 -77.34 20.84 -8.84
C ASP A 72 -78.09 21.54 -9.98
N ILE A 73 -77.58 21.41 -11.21
CA ILE A 73 -78.25 21.99 -12.39
C ILE A 73 -79.64 21.37 -12.55
N LEU A 74 -79.77 20.05 -12.48
CA LEU A 74 -81.06 19.37 -12.64
C LEU A 74 -82.06 19.73 -11.53
N HIS A 75 -81.58 19.95 -10.30
CA HIS A 75 -82.41 20.43 -9.20
C HIS A 75 -83.04 21.80 -9.52
N THR A 76 -82.31 22.71 -10.19
CA THR A 76 -82.87 24.01 -10.63
C THR A 76 -83.95 23.89 -11.70
N LYS A 77 -84.02 22.76 -12.41
CA LYS A 77 -85.04 22.48 -13.44
C LYS A 77 -86.31 21.84 -12.86
N GLY A 78 -86.34 21.59 -11.56
CA GLY A 78 -87.54 21.23 -10.83
C GLY A 78 -88.09 19.83 -11.14
N GLN A 79 -89.41 19.67 -11.09
CA GLN A 79 -90.11 18.40 -11.32
C GLN A 79 -89.77 17.80 -12.70
N ARG A 80 -89.65 18.65 -13.73
CA ARG A 80 -89.23 18.21 -15.07
C ARG A 80 -87.81 17.66 -15.05
N GLY A 81 -86.88 18.33 -14.36
CA GLY A 81 -85.52 17.85 -14.13
C GLY A 81 -85.48 16.47 -13.49
N TYR A 82 -86.31 16.26 -12.46
CA TYR A 82 -86.39 14.99 -11.75
C TYR A 82 -86.89 13.83 -12.63
N VAL A 83 -87.96 14.04 -13.40
CA VAL A 83 -88.54 13.00 -14.27
C VAL A 83 -87.53 12.56 -15.33
N VAL A 84 -86.90 13.51 -16.01
CA VAL A 84 -85.93 13.19 -17.08
C VAL A 84 -84.65 12.61 -16.50
N PHE A 85 -84.24 13.07 -15.32
CA PHE A 85 -83.12 12.46 -14.60
C PHE A 85 -83.40 10.98 -14.29
N LEU A 86 -84.59 10.64 -13.78
CA LEU A 86 -84.96 9.25 -13.53
C LEU A 86 -85.02 8.42 -14.83
N GLU A 87 -85.61 8.92 -15.91
CA GLU A 87 -85.58 8.22 -17.21
C GLU A 87 -84.13 7.99 -17.70
N SER A 88 -83.24 8.96 -17.48
CA SER A 88 -81.82 8.83 -17.84
C SER A 88 -81.09 7.78 -16.99
N LEU A 89 -81.39 7.71 -15.69
CA LEU A 89 -80.88 6.66 -14.81
C LEU A 89 -81.42 5.29 -15.20
N GLU A 90 -82.70 5.20 -15.55
CA GLU A 90 -83.34 3.96 -15.97
C GLU A 90 -82.65 3.36 -17.20
N PHE A 91 -82.20 4.20 -18.11
CA PHE A 91 -81.51 3.79 -19.33
C PHE A 91 -80.04 3.43 -19.09
N TYR A 92 -79.27 4.30 -18.42
CA TYR A 92 -77.81 4.14 -18.31
C TYR A 92 -77.34 3.42 -17.03
N TYR A 93 -78.14 3.46 -15.97
CA TYR A 93 -77.79 3.01 -14.62
C TYR A 93 -78.97 2.31 -13.94
N PRO A 94 -79.42 1.13 -14.44
CA PRO A 94 -80.59 0.43 -13.93
C PRO A 94 -80.54 0.17 -12.42
N ASP A 95 -79.34 -0.12 -11.88
CA ASP A 95 -79.15 -0.36 -10.45
C ASP A 95 -79.36 0.91 -9.61
N LEU A 96 -78.93 2.08 -10.11
CA LEU A 96 -79.15 3.37 -9.43
C LEU A 96 -80.61 3.78 -9.52
N TYR A 97 -81.28 3.52 -10.64
CA TYR A 97 -82.72 3.75 -10.77
C TYR A 97 -83.52 2.93 -9.76
N LYS A 98 -83.19 1.63 -9.64
CA LYS A 98 -83.85 0.72 -8.69
C LYS A 98 -83.60 1.15 -7.24
N LEU A 99 -82.40 1.61 -6.92
CA LEU A 99 -82.07 2.18 -5.60
C LEU A 99 -82.93 3.41 -5.29
N MET A 100 -83.13 4.29 -6.27
CA MET A 100 -83.83 5.56 -6.10
C MET A 100 -85.36 5.43 -6.02
N THR A 101 -85.93 4.52 -6.80
CA THR A 101 -87.39 4.41 -6.97
C THR A 101 -87.99 3.17 -6.33
N GLY A 102 -87.17 2.15 -6.01
CA GLY A 102 -87.61 0.83 -5.57
C GLY A 102 -88.31 0.00 -6.66
N LYS A 103 -88.37 0.50 -7.90
CA LYS A 103 -89.07 -0.13 -9.02
C LYS A 103 -88.08 -0.77 -9.99
N GLU A 104 -88.57 -1.75 -10.75
CA GLU A 104 -87.79 -2.35 -11.83
C GLU A 104 -87.67 -1.38 -13.03
N PRO A 105 -86.49 -1.24 -13.64
CA PRO A 105 -86.31 -0.45 -14.85
C PRO A 105 -87.14 -1.03 -16.00
N THR A 106 -88.04 -0.22 -16.53
CA THR A 106 -88.91 -0.52 -17.68
C THR A 106 -88.34 0.03 -19.00
N ARG A 107 -87.33 0.91 -18.92
CA ARG A 107 -86.64 1.60 -20.04
C ARG A 107 -87.61 2.37 -20.94
N ARG A 108 -88.43 3.21 -20.33
CA ARG A 108 -89.36 4.09 -21.06
C ARG A 108 -88.64 5.36 -21.50
N PHE A 109 -88.93 5.79 -22.72
CA PHE A 109 -88.40 7.01 -23.34
C PHE A 109 -89.54 8.01 -23.54
N SER A 110 -90.31 8.25 -22.49
CA SER A 110 -91.58 8.98 -22.62
C SER A 110 -91.30 10.45 -22.92
N THR A 111 -90.30 11.05 -22.29
CA THR A 111 -90.00 12.47 -22.46
C THR A 111 -89.47 12.80 -23.85
N ILE A 112 -88.45 12.07 -24.33
CA ILE A 112 -87.89 12.31 -25.67
C ILE A 112 -88.92 12.06 -26.79
N VAL A 113 -89.80 11.08 -26.65
CA VAL A 113 -90.88 10.85 -27.62
C VAL A 113 -91.89 12.00 -27.63
N VAL A 114 -92.18 12.59 -26.46
CA VAL A 114 -93.05 13.76 -26.36
C VAL A 114 -92.38 15.01 -26.96
N GLU A 115 -91.09 15.21 -26.72
CA GLU A 115 -90.36 16.41 -27.14
C GLU A 115 -89.91 16.40 -28.61
N GLU A 116 -89.54 15.23 -29.14
CA GLU A 116 -88.86 15.07 -30.43
C GLU A 116 -89.54 14.03 -31.35
N GLY A 117 -90.57 13.34 -30.86
CA GLY A 117 -91.26 12.28 -31.60
C GLY A 117 -90.48 10.95 -31.68
N HIS A 118 -91.11 9.95 -32.30
CA HIS A 118 -90.49 8.62 -32.50
C HIS A 118 -89.26 8.67 -33.43
N GLU A 119 -89.25 9.59 -34.39
CA GLU A 119 -88.10 9.80 -35.28
C GLU A 119 -86.90 10.35 -34.51
N GLY A 120 -87.11 11.33 -33.62
CA GLY A 120 -86.06 11.88 -32.75
C GLY A 120 -85.46 10.84 -31.81
N LEU A 121 -86.29 10.00 -31.19
CA LEU A 121 -85.82 8.86 -30.38
C LEU A 121 -84.96 7.88 -31.22
N THR A 122 -85.39 7.55 -32.44
CA THR A 122 -84.66 6.63 -33.31
C THR A 122 -83.28 7.20 -33.69
N GLN A 123 -83.21 8.48 -34.03
CA GLN A 123 -81.95 9.17 -34.33
C GLN A 123 -81.02 9.21 -33.11
N PHE A 124 -81.56 9.52 -31.93
CA PHE A 124 -80.79 9.51 -30.68
C PHE A 124 -80.15 8.14 -30.41
N LEU A 125 -80.95 7.06 -30.49
CA LEU A 125 -80.45 5.70 -30.26
C LEU A 125 -79.42 5.27 -31.31
N MET A 126 -79.63 5.63 -32.59
CA MET A 126 -78.66 5.34 -33.65
C MET A 126 -77.32 6.03 -33.39
N ASN A 127 -77.35 7.32 -33.01
CA ASN A 127 -76.15 8.07 -32.67
C ASN A 127 -75.43 7.47 -31.46
N GLU A 128 -76.16 7.01 -30.45
CA GLU A 128 -75.58 6.35 -29.28
C GLU A 128 -74.92 5.01 -29.64
N VAL A 129 -75.52 4.23 -30.56
CA VAL A 129 -74.91 3.00 -31.09
C VAL A 129 -73.62 3.29 -31.86
N ILE A 130 -73.62 4.31 -32.73
CA ILE A 130 -72.42 4.72 -33.48
C ILE A 130 -71.32 5.18 -32.51
N LYS A 131 -71.65 5.97 -31.49
CA LYS A 131 -70.72 6.41 -30.44
C LYS A 131 -70.09 5.22 -29.71
N LEU A 132 -70.90 4.23 -29.31
CA LEU A 132 -70.41 3.02 -28.65
C LEU A 132 -69.51 2.17 -29.56
N GLN A 133 -69.85 2.05 -30.84
CA GLN A 133 -69.01 1.35 -31.83
C GLN A 133 -67.65 2.03 -32.02
N GLN A 134 -67.63 3.36 -32.09
CA GLN A 134 -66.38 4.12 -32.20
C GLN A 134 -65.52 3.95 -30.94
N GLN A 135 -66.11 4.06 -29.76
CA GLN A 135 -65.40 3.82 -28.50
C GLN A 135 -64.83 2.40 -28.39
N ALA A 136 -65.53 1.40 -28.92
CA ALA A 136 -65.03 0.02 -28.96
C ALA A 136 -63.81 -0.10 -29.89
N LYS A 137 -63.83 0.55 -31.07
CA LYS A 137 -62.69 0.59 -32.00
C LYS A 137 -61.49 1.31 -31.37
N ASP A 138 -61.70 2.46 -30.73
CA ASP A 138 -60.63 3.23 -30.10
C ASP A 138 -59.96 2.44 -28.97
N LYS A 139 -60.75 1.73 -28.16
CA LYS A 139 -60.22 0.81 -27.13
C LYS A 139 -59.46 -0.36 -27.73
N ASP A 140 -59.88 -0.88 -28.88
CA ASP A 140 -59.18 -1.97 -29.57
C ASP A 140 -57.80 -1.51 -30.06
N VAL A 141 -57.73 -0.34 -30.70
CA VAL A 141 -56.47 0.29 -31.13
C VAL A 141 -55.57 0.54 -29.93
N GLN A 142 -56.11 1.07 -28.83
CA GLN A 142 -55.35 1.29 -27.60
C GLN A 142 -54.80 -0.03 -27.03
N ARG A 143 -55.59 -1.11 -27.04
CA ARG A 143 -55.16 -2.45 -26.59
C ARG A 143 -53.99 -2.94 -27.44
N VAL A 144 -54.09 -2.85 -28.76
CA VAL A 144 -53.02 -3.27 -29.69
C VAL A 144 -51.74 -2.45 -29.45
N ALA A 145 -51.85 -1.13 -29.27
CA ALA A 145 -50.71 -0.28 -28.98
C ALA A 145 -50.02 -0.64 -27.64
N ILE A 146 -50.79 -0.93 -26.59
CA ILE A 146 -50.26 -1.37 -25.29
C ILE A 146 -49.57 -2.73 -25.42
N LEU A 147 -50.16 -3.68 -26.15
CA LEU A 147 -49.55 -5.00 -26.39
C LEU A 147 -48.23 -4.88 -27.15
N GLY A 148 -48.14 -3.98 -28.13
CA GLY A 148 -46.89 -3.67 -28.82
C GLY A 148 -45.81 -3.18 -27.87
N LYS A 149 -46.13 -2.22 -27.02
CA LYS A 149 -45.20 -1.69 -25.98
C LYS A 149 -44.80 -2.75 -24.96
N HIS A 150 -45.71 -3.62 -24.57
CA HIS A 150 -45.39 -4.72 -23.66
C HIS A 150 -44.37 -5.66 -24.30
N ARG A 151 -44.56 -6.02 -25.57
CA ARG A 151 -43.64 -6.92 -26.27
C ARG A 151 -42.23 -6.33 -26.37
N THR A 152 -42.11 -5.05 -26.70
CA THR A 152 -40.80 -4.38 -26.76
C THR A 152 -40.10 -4.35 -25.40
N LEU A 153 -40.83 -4.02 -24.32
CA LEU A 153 -40.30 -4.03 -22.97
C LEU A 153 -39.89 -5.43 -22.51
N GLU A 154 -40.62 -6.47 -22.91
CA GLU A 154 -40.27 -7.85 -22.59
C GLU A 154 -38.97 -8.29 -23.27
N ASP A 155 -38.75 -7.88 -24.52
CA ASP A 155 -37.52 -8.16 -25.26
C ASP A 155 -36.33 -7.41 -24.66
N GLU A 156 -36.50 -6.15 -24.25
CA GLU A 156 -35.49 -5.38 -23.51
C GLU A 156 -35.15 -6.04 -22.16
N HIS A 157 -36.16 -6.48 -21.41
CA HIS A 157 -35.95 -7.20 -20.17
C HIS A 157 -35.18 -8.51 -20.39
N LYS A 158 -35.44 -9.25 -21.47
CA LYS A 158 -34.69 -10.46 -21.82
C LYS A 158 -33.22 -10.13 -22.10
N LYS A 159 -32.94 -9.08 -22.87
CA LYS A 159 -31.57 -8.62 -23.15
C LYS A 159 -30.83 -8.22 -21.87
N LEU A 160 -31.45 -7.42 -21.01
CA LEU A 160 -30.86 -7.00 -19.73
C LEU A 160 -30.59 -8.20 -18.81
N ARG A 161 -31.47 -9.20 -18.80
CA ARG A 161 -31.27 -10.43 -18.02
C ARG A 161 -30.02 -11.18 -18.46
N LEU A 162 -29.79 -11.31 -19.77
CA LEU A 162 -28.59 -11.98 -20.30
C LEU A 162 -27.32 -11.18 -19.98
N ALA A 163 -27.33 -9.87 -20.19
CA ALA A 163 -26.19 -9.00 -19.86
C ALA A 163 -25.82 -9.07 -18.36
N ASN A 164 -26.82 -9.15 -17.47
CA ASN A 164 -26.57 -9.33 -16.04
C ASN A 164 -25.93 -10.69 -15.72
N GLN A 165 -26.34 -11.77 -16.39
CA GLN A 165 -25.73 -13.08 -16.20
C GLN A 165 -24.26 -13.09 -16.66
N GLU A 166 -23.97 -12.45 -17.80
CA GLU A 166 -22.59 -12.29 -18.29
C GLU A 166 -21.74 -11.48 -17.30
N LEU A 167 -22.29 -10.37 -16.79
CA LEU A 167 -21.62 -9.53 -15.80
C LEU A 167 -21.28 -10.31 -14.52
N LEU A 168 -22.22 -11.10 -14.01
CA LEU A 168 -21.99 -11.97 -12.84
C LEU A 168 -20.86 -12.98 -13.12
N ALA A 169 -20.87 -13.62 -14.28
CA ALA A 169 -19.80 -14.54 -14.68
C ALA A 169 -18.43 -13.85 -14.83
N PHE A 170 -18.39 -12.60 -15.27
CA PHE A 170 -17.16 -11.80 -15.24
C PHE A 170 -16.71 -11.45 -13.82
N GLN A 171 -17.64 -11.08 -12.94
CA GLN A 171 -17.35 -10.76 -11.55
C GLN A 171 -16.80 -11.97 -10.78
N GLU A 172 -17.37 -13.16 -10.97
CA GLU A 172 -16.86 -14.40 -10.37
C GLU A 172 -15.43 -14.71 -10.83
N ARG A 173 -15.15 -14.59 -12.14
CA ARG A 173 -13.80 -14.79 -12.69
C ARG A 173 -12.80 -13.79 -12.14
N TYR A 174 -13.20 -12.52 -12.02
CA TYR A 174 -12.37 -11.48 -11.43
C TYR A 174 -12.06 -11.77 -9.95
N ASN A 175 -13.06 -12.17 -9.17
CA ASN A 175 -12.87 -12.51 -7.76
C ASN A 175 -11.92 -13.70 -7.59
N LYS A 176 -12.05 -14.74 -8.41
CA LYS A 176 -11.14 -15.89 -8.40
C LYS A 176 -9.70 -15.47 -8.69
N MET A 177 -9.47 -14.66 -9.72
CA MET A 177 -8.13 -14.15 -10.04
C MET A 177 -7.56 -13.26 -8.93
N LYS A 178 -8.42 -12.48 -8.27
CA LYS A 178 -8.03 -11.65 -7.12
C LYS A 178 -7.62 -12.52 -5.93
N GLU A 179 -8.34 -13.60 -5.65
CA GLU A 179 -8.00 -14.58 -4.61
C GLU A 179 -6.68 -15.27 -4.91
N GLU A 180 -6.46 -15.74 -6.15
CA GLU A 180 -5.18 -16.32 -6.59
C GLU A 180 -4.03 -15.33 -6.39
N ARG A 181 -4.21 -14.06 -6.78
CA ARG A 181 -3.21 -13.00 -6.54
C ARG A 181 -2.93 -12.81 -5.06
N ASN A 182 -3.96 -12.79 -4.21
CA ASN A 182 -3.79 -12.65 -2.76
C ASN A 182 -3.02 -13.85 -2.18
N ASN A 183 -3.35 -15.07 -2.59
CA ASN A 183 -2.64 -16.28 -2.16
C ASN A 183 -1.17 -16.23 -2.55
N CYS A 184 -0.85 -15.86 -3.80
CA CYS A 184 0.54 -15.68 -4.24
C CYS A 184 1.27 -14.59 -3.44
N ASN A 185 0.58 -13.51 -3.07
CA ASN A 185 1.16 -12.46 -2.23
C ASN A 185 1.46 -12.98 -0.81
N ASP A 186 0.58 -13.77 -0.23
CA ASP A 186 0.78 -14.36 1.10
C ASP A 186 1.94 -15.37 1.09
N GLU A 187 2.05 -16.19 0.05
CA GLU A 187 3.20 -17.08 -0.17
C GLU A 187 4.51 -16.29 -0.33
N LEU A 188 4.49 -15.20 -1.10
CA LEU A 188 5.65 -14.32 -1.25
C LEU A 188 6.10 -13.73 0.09
N MET A 189 5.17 -13.32 0.95
CA MET A 189 5.50 -12.80 2.28
C MET A 189 6.12 -13.88 3.15
N LYS A 190 5.58 -15.11 3.16
CA LYS A 190 6.18 -16.25 3.88
C LYS A 190 7.61 -16.53 3.42
N VAL A 191 7.84 -16.56 2.11
CA VAL A 191 9.18 -16.80 1.56
C VAL A 191 10.15 -15.68 1.92
N LYS A 192 9.69 -14.42 1.94
CA LYS A 192 10.50 -13.29 2.41
C LYS A 192 10.90 -13.46 3.88
N ASP A 193 9.94 -13.79 4.73
CA ASP A 193 10.18 -14.00 6.17
C ASP A 193 11.16 -15.16 6.40
N ASP A 194 11.00 -16.28 5.70
CA ASP A 194 11.91 -17.42 5.75
C ASP A 194 13.32 -17.05 5.26
N ASN A 195 13.43 -16.25 4.20
CA ASN A 195 14.71 -15.76 3.70
C ASN A 195 15.39 -14.82 4.71
N TYR A 196 14.64 -13.94 5.37
CA TYR A 196 15.18 -13.09 6.45
C TYR A 196 15.66 -13.94 7.62
N ASN A 197 14.88 -14.93 8.05
CA ASN A 197 15.26 -15.86 9.11
C ASN A 197 16.55 -16.63 8.75
N LEU A 198 16.67 -17.08 7.51
CA LEU A 198 17.87 -17.76 7.03
C LEU A 198 19.08 -16.83 7.01
N ALA A 199 18.93 -15.60 6.54
CA ALA A 199 19.99 -14.60 6.54
C ALA A 199 20.45 -14.27 7.98
N MET A 200 19.53 -14.15 8.93
CA MET A 200 19.85 -13.95 10.35
C MET A 200 20.63 -15.15 10.92
N ARG A 201 20.17 -16.38 10.66
CA ARG A 201 20.89 -17.60 11.09
C ARG A 201 22.28 -17.69 10.46
N TYR A 202 22.41 -17.35 9.18
CA TYR A 202 23.70 -17.33 8.49
C TYR A 202 24.65 -16.31 9.12
N ALA A 203 24.18 -15.11 9.44
CA ALA A 203 24.98 -14.09 10.11
C ALA A 203 25.47 -14.57 11.49
N GLN A 204 24.57 -15.18 12.29
CA GLN A 204 24.92 -15.76 13.59
C GLN A 204 26.00 -16.85 13.47
N LEU A 205 25.81 -17.82 12.56
CA LEU A 205 26.78 -18.89 12.33
C LEU A 205 28.12 -18.35 11.81
N SER A 206 28.11 -17.27 11.02
CA SER A 206 29.33 -16.61 10.56
C SER A 206 30.07 -15.94 11.73
N GLU A 207 29.34 -15.32 12.66
CA GLU A 207 29.92 -14.73 13.87
C GLU A 207 30.51 -15.81 14.78
N GLU A 208 29.79 -16.91 15.02
CA GLU A 208 30.27 -18.07 15.77
C GLU A 208 31.52 -18.69 15.15
N LYS A 209 31.54 -18.85 13.82
CA LYS A 209 32.73 -19.29 13.08
C LYS A 209 33.90 -18.35 13.32
N ASN A 210 33.70 -17.03 13.22
CA ASN A 210 34.75 -16.05 13.43
C ASN A 210 35.28 -16.11 14.87
N MET A 211 34.40 -16.24 15.87
CA MET A 211 34.80 -16.45 17.27
C MET A 211 35.63 -17.73 17.45
N ALA A 212 35.23 -18.84 16.83
CA ALA A 212 36.00 -20.09 16.88
C ALA A 212 37.38 -19.94 16.21
N VAL A 213 37.46 -19.23 15.09
CA VAL A 213 38.72 -18.94 14.40
C VAL A 213 39.65 -18.08 15.26
N MET A 214 39.13 -17.02 15.88
CA MET A 214 39.91 -16.17 16.80
C MET A 214 40.44 -17.00 17.98
N ARG A 215 39.59 -17.80 18.61
CA ARG A 215 40.00 -18.70 19.70
C ARG A 215 41.05 -19.72 19.25
N SER A 216 40.93 -20.27 18.05
CA SER A 216 41.94 -21.18 17.49
C SER A 216 43.27 -20.46 17.26
N ARG A 217 43.26 -19.19 16.86
CA ARG A 217 44.47 -18.38 16.69
C ARG A 217 45.15 -18.10 18.02
N ASP A 218 44.37 -17.76 19.05
CA ASP A 218 44.88 -17.52 20.41
C ASP A 218 45.54 -18.78 20.98
N LEU A 219 44.88 -19.94 20.88
CA LEU A 219 45.46 -21.21 21.31
C LEU A 219 46.72 -21.58 20.52
N GLN A 220 46.79 -21.26 19.23
CA GLN A 220 48.00 -21.47 18.44
C GLN A 220 49.16 -20.60 18.95
N LEU A 221 48.89 -19.34 19.31
CA LEU A 221 49.89 -18.45 19.91
C LEU A 221 50.38 -18.97 21.25
N GLU A 222 49.49 -19.49 22.12
CA GLU A 222 49.87 -20.14 23.38
C GLU A 222 50.76 -21.37 23.14
N ILE A 223 50.41 -22.22 22.17
CA ILE A 223 51.23 -23.39 21.79
C ILE A 223 52.63 -22.94 21.35
N ASP A 224 52.72 -21.90 20.51
CA ASP A 224 54.01 -21.43 20.00
C ASP A 224 54.86 -20.80 21.12
N GLN A 225 54.24 -20.09 22.07
CA GLN A 225 54.91 -19.60 23.28
C GLN A 225 55.42 -20.75 24.17
N LEU A 226 54.59 -21.77 24.40
CA LEU A 226 54.97 -22.95 25.19
C LEU A 226 56.11 -23.73 24.51
N LYS A 227 56.09 -23.89 23.19
CA LYS A 227 57.19 -24.50 22.43
C LYS A 227 58.48 -23.69 22.56
N HIS A 228 58.39 -22.36 22.45
CA HIS A 228 59.57 -21.51 22.64
C HIS A 228 60.16 -21.64 24.04
N ASN A 229 59.31 -21.62 25.07
CA ASN A 229 59.73 -21.81 26.46
C ASN A 229 60.32 -23.20 26.70
N LEU A 230 59.72 -24.26 26.14
CA LEU A 230 60.24 -25.62 26.20
C LEU A 230 61.63 -25.70 25.57
N ASN A 231 61.79 -25.20 24.35
CA ASN A 231 63.09 -25.17 23.66
C ASN A 231 64.14 -24.40 24.47
N LYS A 232 63.77 -23.27 25.07
CA LYS A 232 64.67 -22.49 25.93
C LYS A 232 65.16 -23.32 27.13
N VAL A 233 64.24 -23.97 27.86
CA VAL A 233 64.57 -24.82 29.01
C VAL A 233 65.38 -26.06 28.58
N GLU A 234 65.06 -26.63 27.42
CA GLU A 234 65.82 -27.75 26.85
C GLU A 234 67.27 -27.36 26.52
N GLU A 235 67.49 -26.18 25.93
CA GLU A 235 68.84 -25.66 25.67
C GLU A 235 69.59 -25.31 26.96
N GLU A 236 68.93 -24.68 27.95
CA GLU A 236 69.50 -24.46 29.28
C GLU A 236 69.93 -25.79 29.93
N CYS A 237 69.09 -26.82 29.86
CA CYS A 237 69.39 -28.16 30.36
C CYS A 237 70.55 -28.83 29.59
N LYS A 238 70.63 -28.69 28.27
CA LYS A 238 71.76 -29.17 27.46
C LYS A 238 73.06 -28.46 27.85
N MET A 239 73.01 -27.15 28.07
CA MET A 239 74.16 -26.36 28.49
C MET A 239 74.62 -26.76 29.89
N GLU A 240 73.69 -26.93 30.83
CA GLU A 240 74.00 -27.41 32.18
C GLU A 240 74.62 -28.81 32.16
N ARG A 241 74.10 -29.72 31.32
CA ARG A 241 74.70 -31.04 31.09
C ARG A 241 76.11 -30.95 30.52
N LYS A 242 76.36 -30.06 29.54
CA LYS A 242 77.71 -29.82 28.99
C LYS A 242 78.65 -29.26 30.04
N GLN A 243 78.20 -28.29 30.85
CA GLN A 243 78.97 -27.72 31.95
C GLN A 243 79.29 -28.79 33.01
N SER A 244 78.30 -29.58 33.40
CA SER A 244 78.46 -30.73 34.31
C SER A 244 79.45 -31.77 33.76
N LEU A 245 79.38 -32.09 32.46
CA LEU A 245 80.32 -33.00 31.81
C LEU A 245 81.74 -32.43 31.77
N LYS A 246 81.89 -31.13 31.48
CA LYS A 246 83.18 -30.44 31.51
C LYS A 246 83.78 -30.49 32.91
N LEU A 247 83.01 -30.14 33.94
CA LEU A 247 83.44 -30.25 35.35
C LEU A 247 83.85 -31.69 35.71
N LYS A 248 83.09 -32.70 35.28
CA LYS A 248 83.43 -34.11 35.49
C LYS A 248 84.76 -34.48 34.82
N ASN A 249 84.96 -34.09 33.55
CA ASN A 249 86.22 -34.32 32.83
C ASN A 249 87.40 -33.58 33.46
N ASP A 250 87.21 -32.35 33.93
CA ASP A 250 88.24 -31.57 34.63
C ASP A 250 88.63 -32.24 35.96
N ILE A 251 87.67 -32.90 36.64
CA ILE A 251 87.93 -33.73 37.83
C ILE A 251 88.69 -35.02 37.47
N GLU A 252 88.30 -35.71 36.40
CA GLU A 252 88.95 -36.97 35.95
C GLU A 252 90.37 -36.75 35.41
N ASN A 253 90.60 -35.66 34.66
CA ASN A 253 91.89 -35.26 34.09
C ASN A 253 92.77 -34.50 35.07
N ARG A 254 92.32 -34.33 36.31
CA ARG A 254 93.13 -33.73 37.37
C ARG A 254 94.40 -34.57 37.55
N PRO A 255 95.61 -33.98 37.50
CA PRO A 255 96.84 -34.74 37.69
C PRO A 255 96.75 -35.50 39.02
N ARG A 256 97.05 -36.80 38.96
CA ARG A 256 96.96 -37.66 40.14
C ARG A 256 97.86 -37.09 41.21
N ARG A 257 97.43 -37.17 42.47
CA ARG A 257 98.13 -36.57 43.63
C ARG A 257 99.63 -36.95 43.68
N GLU A 258 99.95 -38.14 43.16
CA GLU A 258 101.31 -38.68 43.00
C GLU A 258 102.14 -37.94 41.93
N GLN A 259 101.56 -37.63 40.77
CA GLN A 259 102.23 -36.88 39.68
C GLN A 259 102.51 -35.43 40.07
N ILE A 260 101.63 -34.82 40.86
CA ILE A 260 101.86 -33.48 41.44
C ILE A 260 103.08 -33.54 42.37
N PHE A 261 103.16 -34.59 43.21
CA PHE A 261 104.26 -34.80 44.15
C PHE A 261 105.62 -35.04 43.44
N GLU A 262 105.61 -35.76 42.32
CA GLU A 262 106.80 -35.99 41.49
C GLU A 262 107.28 -34.71 40.82
N LEU A 263 106.38 -33.92 40.24
CA LEU A 263 106.70 -32.62 39.65
C LEU A 263 107.16 -31.62 40.72
N GLU A 264 106.59 -31.63 41.93
CA GLU A 264 107.07 -30.82 43.05
C GLU A 264 108.52 -31.18 43.43
N ARG A 265 108.84 -32.48 43.49
CA ARG A 265 110.21 -32.96 43.74
C ARG A 265 111.19 -32.60 42.62
N GLU A 266 110.77 -32.70 41.36
CA GLU A 266 111.57 -32.25 40.22
C GLU A 266 111.79 -30.74 40.21
N ASN A 267 110.77 -29.96 40.59
CA ASN A 267 110.85 -28.50 40.69
C ASN A 267 111.80 -28.08 41.82
N GLU A 268 111.79 -28.77 42.96
CA GLU A 268 112.80 -28.60 44.01
C GLU A 268 114.21 -28.95 43.51
N MET A 269 114.39 -30.05 42.77
CA MET A 269 115.68 -30.40 42.17
C MET A 269 116.16 -29.38 41.14
N LEU A 270 115.28 -28.88 40.28
CA LEU A 270 115.59 -27.85 39.29
C LEU A 270 115.91 -26.52 39.97
N LYS A 271 115.18 -26.14 41.02
CA LYS A 271 115.52 -24.99 41.86
C LYS A 271 116.91 -25.13 42.46
N MET A 272 117.27 -26.29 43.02
CA MET A 272 118.62 -26.53 43.52
C MET A 272 119.68 -26.41 42.41
N LYS A 273 119.45 -26.99 41.23
CA LYS A 273 120.37 -26.86 40.07
C LYS A 273 120.49 -25.42 39.56
N VAL A 274 119.40 -24.65 39.54
CA VAL A 274 119.42 -23.23 39.17
C VAL A 274 120.19 -22.43 40.21
N GLN A 275 120.02 -22.73 41.49
CA GLN A 275 120.76 -22.11 42.59
C GLN A 275 122.26 -22.49 42.56
N GLU A 276 122.58 -23.70 42.09
CA GLU A 276 123.95 -24.21 41.91
C GLU A 276 124.63 -23.58 40.67
N LEU A 277 123.88 -23.37 39.58
CA LEU A 277 124.36 -22.64 38.40
C LEU A 277 124.45 -21.12 38.63
N GLN A 278 123.57 -20.55 39.45
CA GLN A 278 123.61 -19.13 39.87
C GLN A 278 124.67 -18.84 40.94
N SER A 279 125.20 -19.85 41.64
CA SER A 279 126.28 -19.68 42.63
C SER A 279 127.70 -19.84 42.04
N ILE A 280 127.83 -20.18 40.75
CA ILE A 280 129.12 -20.37 40.06
C ILE A 280 129.51 -19.17 39.17
N ILE A 281 128.66 -18.15 38.99
CA ILE A 281 128.98 -16.96 38.19
C ILE A 281 128.51 -15.65 38.84
N GLN A 282 129.47 -14.87 39.35
CA GLN A 282 129.51 -13.40 39.33
C GLN A 282 130.99 -13.00 39.11
N PRO A 283 131.35 -11.83 38.51
CA PRO A 283 130.55 -10.62 38.28
C PRO A 283 130.67 -10.04 36.83
N GLY A 284 129.93 -8.98 36.50
CA GLY A 284 130.30 -8.17 35.34
C GLY A 284 129.24 -7.19 34.81
N LYS A 285 129.36 -5.92 35.22
CA LYS A 285 128.77 -4.73 34.56
C LYS A 285 129.20 -4.63 33.09
N GLN A 286 128.30 -4.20 32.20
CA GLN A 286 128.53 -3.28 31.06
C GLN A 286 127.17 -3.04 30.36
N VAL A 287 126.57 -1.85 30.47
CA VAL A 287 126.63 -0.72 29.50
C VAL A 287 126.26 -1.15 28.08
N LEU A 288 125.09 -0.65 27.66
CA LEU A 288 124.40 -0.83 26.38
C LEU A 288 125.22 -0.34 25.18
N PRO A 289 125.10 -0.93 23.98
CA PRO A 289 125.52 -0.32 22.72
C PRO A 289 124.44 0.63 22.17
N ASP A 290 124.84 1.79 21.66
CA ASP A 290 124.00 2.86 21.06
C ASP A 290 123.12 2.42 19.86
N SER A 291 123.25 1.18 19.39
CA SER A 291 122.43 0.59 18.32
C SER A 291 121.07 0.06 18.80
N GLU A 292 120.93 -0.36 20.06
CA GLU A 292 119.66 -0.88 20.60
C GLU A 292 118.75 0.25 21.09
N LYS A 293 119.33 1.40 21.47
CA LYS A 293 118.59 2.60 21.85
C LYS A 293 117.89 3.25 20.64
N ALA A 294 118.54 3.25 19.48
CA ALA A 294 117.92 3.70 18.23
C ALA A 294 116.75 2.81 17.80
N ILE A 295 116.84 1.49 18.02
CA ILE A 295 115.75 0.55 17.69
C ILE A 295 114.59 0.71 18.69
N LEU A 296 114.87 0.91 19.97
CA LEU A 296 113.83 1.22 20.96
C LEU A 296 113.15 2.57 20.69
N ASP A 297 113.91 3.60 20.31
CA ASP A 297 113.35 4.92 19.97
C ASP A 297 112.50 4.85 18.68
N ILE A 298 112.90 4.06 17.67
CA ILE A 298 112.07 3.82 16.46
C ILE A 298 110.80 3.04 16.82
N LEU A 299 110.89 1.98 17.63
CA LEU A 299 109.72 1.22 18.05
C LEU A 299 108.79 2.02 18.95
N GLU A 300 109.33 2.94 19.75
CA GLU A 300 108.54 3.86 20.57
C GLU A 300 107.89 4.95 19.71
N HIS A 301 108.56 5.42 18.65
CA HIS A 301 108.00 6.33 17.65
C HIS A 301 106.88 5.68 16.84
N ASP A 302 107.08 4.48 16.29
CA ASP A 302 106.06 3.72 15.55
C ASP A 302 104.84 3.41 16.44
N ARG A 303 105.07 3.11 17.72
CA ARG A 303 103.99 2.92 18.71
C ARG A 303 103.22 4.22 18.94
N GLN A 304 103.90 5.36 18.97
CA GLN A 304 103.29 6.67 19.17
C GLN A 304 102.52 7.13 17.94
N GLU A 305 103.07 6.96 16.72
CA GLU A 305 102.41 7.25 15.44
C GLU A 305 101.13 6.39 15.27
N ALA A 306 101.20 5.09 15.58
CA ALA A 306 100.03 4.21 15.52
C ALA A 306 98.93 4.59 16.54
N LEU A 307 99.30 5.19 17.68
CA LEU A 307 98.33 5.71 18.66
C LEU A 307 97.71 7.02 18.19
N GLU A 308 98.48 7.90 17.55
CA GLU A 308 98.01 9.16 16.98
C GLU A 308 97.06 8.92 15.79
N ASP A 309 97.40 8.03 14.87
CA ASP A 309 96.53 7.59 13.76
C ASP A 309 95.21 7.00 14.27
N ARG A 310 95.29 6.15 15.30
CA ARG A 310 94.10 5.56 15.92
C ARG A 310 93.25 6.64 16.60
N GLN A 311 93.85 7.64 17.23
CA GLN A 311 93.14 8.76 17.84
C GLN A 311 92.50 9.66 16.78
N GLU A 312 93.16 9.92 15.66
CA GLU A 312 92.58 10.63 14.52
C GLU A 312 91.37 9.89 13.94
N LEU A 313 91.46 8.57 13.76
CA LEU A 313 90.33 7.76 13.29
C LEU A 313 89.14 7.80 14.25
N VAL A 314 89.39 7.76 15.57
CA VAL A 314 88.35 7.90 16.59
C VAL A 314 87.69 9.29 16.52
N ASN A 315 88.50 10.35 16.39
CA ASN A 315 87.98 11.71 16.25
C ASN A 315 87.16 11.88 14.96
N ARG A 316 87.60 11.27 13.85
CA ARG A 316 86.89 11.29 12.56
C ARG A 316 85.56 10.53 12.63
N LEU A 317 85.54 9.37 13.30
CA LEU A 317 84.31 8.63 13.57
C LEU A 317 83.34 9.43 14.43
N TYR A 318 83.85 10.13 15.46
CA TYR A 318 83.01 10.98 16.31
C TYR A 318 82.39 12.13 15.51
N ASN A 319 83.17 12.83 14.69
CA ASN A 319 82.68 13.90 13.83
C ASN A 319 81.64 13.39 12.81
N LEU A 320 81.88 12.24 12.18
CA LEU A 320 80.91 11.63 11.26
C LEU A 320 79.61 11.22 11.97
N HIS A 321 79.68 10.70 13.20
CA HIS A 321 78.47 10.41 13.98
C HIS A 321 77.69 11.69 14.33
N GLU A 322 78.38 12.78 14.62
CA GLU A 322 77.75 14.08 14.89
C GLU A 322 77.12 14.68 13.63
N GLU A 323 77.79 14.58 12.47
CA GLU A 323 77.24 14.99 11.17
C GLU A 323 75.99 14.17 10.80
N VAL A 324 76.01 12.85 11.03
CA VAL A 324 74.83 11.98 10.84
C VAL A 324 73.69 12.41 11.76
N ARG A 325 73.97 12.69 13.04
CA ARG A 325 72.96 13.18 13.99
C ARG A 325 72.37 14.52 13.54
N GLN A 326 73.20 15.47 13.11
CA GLN A 326 72.74 16.76 12.59
C GLN A 326 71.91 16.60 11.31
N ALA A 327 72.29 15.68 10.41
CA ALA A 327 71.53 15.37 9.21
C ALA A 327 70.17 14.72 9.55
N GLU A 328 70.11 13.87 10.58
CA GLU A 328 68.86 13.31 11.12
C GLU A 328 67.97 14.41 11.75
N GLU A 329 68.53 15.30 12.56
CA GLU A 329 67.78 16.44 13.14
C GLU A 329 67.23 17.40 12.08
N LEU A 330 67.99 17.66 11.00
CA LEU A 330 67.51 18.45 9.87
C LEU A 330 66.40 17.73 9.11
N ARG A 331 66.49 16.40 8.95
CA ARG A 331 65.44 15.58 8.33
C ARG A 331 64.15 15.63 9.13
N ASP A 332 64.23 15.56 10.46
CA ASP A 332 63.08 15.66 11.35
C ASP A 332 62.49 17.08 11.39
N LYS A 333 63.33 18.12 11.29
CA LYS A 333 62.87 19.52 11.15
C LYS A 333 62.12 19.77 9.84
N VAL A 334 62.60 19.23 8.72
CA VAL A 334 61.95 19.36 7.40
C VAL A 334 60.72 18.46 7.29
N GLY A 335 60.72 17.31 7.98
CA GLY A 335 59.57 16.40 8.07
C GLY A 335 58.40 16.94 8.91
N CYS A 336 58.67 17.77 9.93
CA CYS A 336 57.64 18.38 10.78
C CYS A 336 57.19 19.78 10.34
N SER A 337 57.87 20.46 9.42
CA SER A 337 57.51 21.81 8.94
C SER A 337 56.69 21.84 7.64
N SER A 338 56.18 20.69 7.18
CA SER A 338 55.34 20.61 5.98
C SER A 338 54.31 19.50 6.14
N ILE A 339 53.22 19.77 6.87
CA ILE A 339 51.82 19.37 6.59
C ILE A 339 50.98 19.86 7.79
N GLU A 340 50.29 20.99 7.62
CA GLU A 340 48.92 21.32 8.10
C GLU A 340 48.63 22.85 7.89
N PRO A 341 47.36 23.33 7.79
CA PRO A 341 46.39 23.15 6.69
C PRO A 341 45.79 24.50 6.18
N SER A 342 44.88 24.45 5.19
CA SER A 342 43.96 25.52 4.70
C SER A 342 44.58 26.67 3.87
N GLY A 343 43.98 27.32 2.87
CA GLY A 343 42.65 27.37 2.25
C GLY A 343 42.57 28.70 1.44
N PHE A 344 41.73 28.75 0.39
CA PHE A 344 41.14 29.93 -0.33
C PHE A 344 41.19 29.94 -1.89
N THR A 345 40.09 29.46 -2.48
CA THR A 345 39.14 30.09 -3.46
C THR A 345 39.54 30.74 -4.81
N ASN A 346 38.68 30.42 -5.79
CA ASN A 346 38.10 31.22 -6.91
C ASN A 346 38.96 31.45 -8.19
N ALA A 347 38.46 31.38 -9.44
CA ALA A 347 37.13 31.11 -10.01
C ALA A 347 37.19 30.99 -11.56
N VAL A 348 36.08 30.56 -12.18
CA VAL A 348 35.51 30.97 -13.50
C VAL A 348 35.55 30.01 -14.71
N ARG A 349 34.35 29.92 -15.34
CA ARG A 349 33.88 29.42 -16.68
C ARG A 349 33.52 27.94 -16.78
N SER A 350 32.36 27.45 -17.25
CA SER A 350 31.01 27.90 -17.68
C SER A 350 30.60 27.08 -18.92
N ALA A 351 29.44 26.40 -18.86
CA ALA A 351 28.60 25.83 -19.95
C ALA A 351 29.25 24.73 -20.84
N GLY A 352 28.61 23.64 -21.26
CA GLY A 352 27.23 23.14 -21.30
C GLY A 352 27.24 21.81 -22.11
N PRO A 353 26.11 21.08 -22.24
CA PRO A 353 26.08 19.61 -22.27
C PRO A 353 25.91 18.98 -23.66
N TRP A 354 26.54 17.83 -23.93
CA TRP A 354 26.29 17.01 -25.12
C TRP A 354 26.29 15.51 -24.79
N GLU A 355 25.11 14.89 -24.86
CA GLU A 355 24.97 13.46 -25.20
C GLU A 355 25.32 13.26 -26.68
N PRO A 356 25.62 12.01 -27.09
CA PRO A 356 25.01 11.55 -28.33
C PRO A 356 24.43 10.13 -28.20
N SER A 357 23.16 10.02 -28.58
CA SER A 357 22.55 8.80 -29.09
C SER A 357 22.50 8.84 -30.62
N THR A 358 22.55 7.65 -31.21
CA THR A 358 22.20 7.24 -32.60
C THR A 358 23.33 7.04 -33.60
N GLY A 359 23.31 5.85 -34.19
CA GLY A 359 24.12 5.38 -35.32
C GLY A 359 23.63 3.99 -35.73
N CYS A 360 22.40 3.95 -36.27
CA CYS A 360 21.84 2.81 -37.00
C CYS A 360 22.18 2.95 -38.48
N GLU A 361 22.41 1.83 -39.17
CA GLU A 361 22.29 1.52 -40.61
C GLU A 361 23.35 0.44 -40.93
N LYS A 362 23.07 -0.69 -41.59
CA LYS A 362 21.98 -1.13 -42.47
C LYS A 362 21.90 -2.65 -42.44
#